data_AF-A0A962QIT3-F1
#
_entry.id   AF-A0A962QIT3-F1
#
_cell.length_a   1.000
_cell.length_b   1.000
_cell.length_c   1.000
_cell.angle_alpha   90.00
_cell.angle_beta   90.00
_cell.angle_gamma   90.00
#
_symmetry.space_group_name_H-M   'P 1'
#
loop_
_entity.id
_entity.type
_entity.pdbx_description
1 polymer ?
#
loop_
_entity_poly.entity_id
_entity_poly.type
_entity_poly.pdbx_seq_one_letter_code
_entity_poly.pdbx_strand_id
1 'polypeptide(L)'
;FFKQNYCLDFVESYFGDFNKSTPLWKAMHLDTHVMLVEDPVKRVDNNTMAWGLEARVPFLDHELVEAASHLPDRLKLAHEGKGILKSIGYDLLPHEVIDRPKGYFPVPELKYIQGPFLEFVKNLIDPSDAKIRSLFKGSHINTLLGDPPAHMTPLRGSKLWQIAVLENWLQNHKVEVQ
;
A
#
# COMPACT_ATOMS: atom_id res chain seq x y z
N PHE A 1 -12.98 -7.56 21.26
CA PHE A 1 -11.72 -8.18 20.80
C PHE A 1 -12.06 -9.45 20.04
N PHE A 2 -11.51 -9.63 18.84
CA PHE A 2 -11.78 -10.79 18.00
C PHE A 2 -11.26 -12.07 18.67
N LYS A 3 -12.03 -13.15 18.63
CA LYS A 3 -11.67 -14.45 19.24
C LYS A 3 -10.70 -15.26 18.38
N GLN A 4 -10.60 -14.94 17.09
CA GLN A 4 -9.79 -15.64 16.11
C GLN A 4 -8.89 -14.65 15.36
N ASN A 5 -7.66 -15.07 15.06
CA ASN A 5 -6.67 -14.28 14.33
C ASN A 5 -6.51 -14.83 12.91
N TYR A 6 -7.47 -14.51 12.05
CA TYR A 6 -7.48 -14.97 10.65
C TYR A 6 -6.20 -14.60 9.88
N CYS A 7 -5.57 -13.47 10.20
CA CYS A 7 -4.32 -13.07 9.56
C CYS A 7 -3.18 -14.02 9.88
N LEU A 8 -3.05 -14.41 11.16
CA LEU A 8 -2.03 -15.37 11.58
C LEU A 8 -2.33 -16.75 11.01
N ASP A 9 -3.57 -17.22 11.13
CA ASP A 9 -4.02 -18.52 10.60
C ASP A 9 -3.69 -18.65 9.10
N PHE A 10 -3.93 -17.58 8.33
CA PHE A 10 -3.60 -17.52 6.90
C PHE A 10 -2.09 -17.63 6.64
N VAL A 11 -1.27 -16.84 7.35
CA VAL A 11 0.19 -16.87 7.17
C VAL A 11 0.76 -18.22 7.58
N GLU A 12 0.29 -18.82 8.68
CA GLU A 12 0.72 -20.13 9.15
C GLU A 12 0.37 -21.23 8.15
N SER A 13 -0.85 -21.23 7.62
CA SER A 13 -1.28 -22.16 6.58
C SER A 13 -0.38 -22.03 5.34
N TYR A 14 -0.19 -20.81 4.84
CA TYR A 14 0.60 -20.55 3.63
C TYR A 14 2.07 -20.95 3.80
N PHE A 15 2.65 -20.69 4.97
CA PHE A 15 4.04 -21.05 5.25
C PHE A 15 4.23 -22.56 5.49
N GLY A 16 3.18 -23.24 5.95
CA GLY A 16 3.14 -24.69 6.18
C GLY A 16 3.29 -25.50 4.89
N ASP A 17 2.75 -25.02 3.77
CA ASP A 17 2.82 -25.70 2.48
C ASP A 17 4.27 -25.79 1.93
N PHE A 18 5.18 -24.95 2.41
CA PHE A 18 6.56 -24.82 1.92
C PHE A 18 7.61 -25.10 2.99
N ASN A 19 7.38 -26.05 3.90
CA ASN A 19 8.24 -26.30 5.07
C ASN A 19 9.73 -26.51 4.82
N LYS A 20 10.15 -26.91 3.60
CA LYS A 20 11.56 -27.09 3.24
C LYS A 20 12.26 -25.83 2.70
N SER A 21 11.50 -24.76 2.45
CA SER A 21 12.00 -23.49 1.92
C SER A 21 12.49 -22.55 3.04
N THR A 22 13.39 -21.62 2.70
CA THR A 22 13.87 -20.62 3.64
C THR A 22 12.76 -19.63 4.02
N PRO A 23 12.82 -18.97 5.19
CA PRO A 23 11.86 -17.95 5.56
C PRO A 23 11.76 -16.80 4.55
N LEU A 24 12.89 -16.40 3.95
CA LEU A 24 12.91 -15.38 2.91
C LEU A 24 12.14 -15.82 1.68
N TRP A 25 12.37 -17.05 1.22
CA TRP A 25 11.66 -17.59 0.08
C TRP A 25 10.15 -17.60 0.32
N LYS A 26 9.70 -18.04 1.51
CA LYS A 26 8.27 -18.07 1.87
C LYS A 26 7.65 -16.67 1.85
N ALA A 27 8.35 -15.68 2.40
CA ALA A 27 7.91 -14.28 2.38
C ALA A 27 7.81 -13.73 0.95
N MET A 28 8.83 -13.96 0.11
CA MET A 28 8.81 -13.53 -1.29
C MET A 28 7.74 -14.25 -2.12
N HIS A 29 7.48 -15.52 -1.83
CA HIS A 29 6.42 -16.30 -2.48
C HIS A 29 5.04 -15.70 -2.14
N LEU A 30 4.79 -15.42 -0.86
CA LEU A 30 3.58 -14.73 -0.41
C LEU A 30 3.43 -13.35 -1.08
N ASP A 31 4.50 -12.57 -1.11
CA ASP A 31 4.52 -11.26 -1.75
C ASP A 31 4.16 -11.36 -3.24
N THR A 32 4.68 -12.36 -3.95
CA THR A 32 4.43 -12.55 -5.39
C THR A 32 2.99 -12.97 -5.68
N HIS A 33 2.38 -13.81 -4.84
CA HIS A 33 1.07 -14.40 -5.10
C HIS A 33 -0.09 -13.66 -4.45
N VAL A 34 0.17 -12.86 -3.42
CA VAL A 34 -0.87 -12.15 -2.67
C VAL A 34 -0.68 -10.64 -2.81
N MET A 35 0.45 -10.11 -2.37
CA MET A 35 0.66 -8.66 -2.32
C MET A 35 0.75 -8.04 -3.73
N LEU A 36 1.57 -8.62 -4.61
CA LEU A 36 1.84 -8.11 -5.94
C LEU A 36 0.57 -8.07 -6.80
N VAL A 37 -0.27 -9.11 -6.68
CA VAL A 37 -1.53 -9.27 -7.39
C VAL A 37 -2.55 -8.20 -6.96
N GLU A 38 -2.65 -7.92 -5.66
CA GLU A 38 -3.71 -7.06 -5.12
C GLU A 38 -3.34 -5.57 -4.95
N ASP A 39 -2.07 -5.21 -4.90
CA ASP A 39 -1.64 -3.82 -4.67
C ASP A 39 -0.90 -3.19 -5.87
N PRO A 40 0.43 -3.37 -6.05
CA PRO A 40 1.19 -2.53 -6.97
C PRO A 40 0.77 -2.73 -8.44
N VAL A 41 0.49 -3.95 -8.88
CA VAL A 41 0.13 -4.23 -10.28
C VAL A 41 -1.27 -3.72 -10.59
N LYS A 42 -2.24 -4.09 -9.74
CA LYS A 42 -3.64 -3.64 -9.85
C LYS A 42 -3.75 -2.12 -9.84
N ARG A 43 -2.97 -1.43 -9.00
CA ARG A 43 -2.97 0.04 -8.93
C ARG A 43 -2.43 0.66 -10.21
N VAL A 44 -1.32 0.15 -10.76
CA VAL A 44 -0.76 0.68 -12.00
C VAL A 44 -1.74 0.47 -13.15
N ASP A 45 -2.23 -0.76 -13.32
CA ASP A 45 -3.13 -1.15 -14.40
C ASP A 45 -4.43 -0.34 -14.40
N ASN A 46 -5.18 -0.34 -13.28
CA ASN A 46 -6.44 0.37 -13.17
C ASN A 46 -6.30 1.88 -13.46
N ASN A 47 -5.24 2.50 -12.94
CA ASN A 47 -5.03 3.94 -13.12
C ASN A 47 -4.63 4.28 -14.55
N THR A 48 -3.77 3.51 -15.21
CA THR A 48 -3.36 3.81 -16.58
C THR A 48 -4.48 3.49 -17.57
N MET A 49 -5.18 2.36 -17.38
CA MET A 49 -6.29 1.96 -18.24
C MET A 49 -7.50 2.88 -18.13
N ALA A 50 -7.74 3.52 -16.98
CA ALA A 50 -8.75 4.57 -16.84
C ALA A 50 -8.55 5.76 -17.81
N TRP A 51 -7.33 5.92 -18.33
CA TRP A 51 -6.95 6.94 -19.31
C TRP A 51 -6.51 6.35 -20.66
N GLY A 52 -6.82 5.07 -20.91
CA GLY A 52 -6.47 4.39 -22.17
C GLY A 52 -4.97 4.17 -22.37
N LEU A 53 -4.18 4.16 -21.29
CA LEU A 53 -2.74 3.95 -21.32
C LEU A 53 -2.40 2.52 -20.87
N GLU A 54 -1.61 1.81 -21.69
CA GLU A 54 -1.07 0.49 -21.35
C GLU A 54 0.28 0.64 -20.66
N ALA A 55 0.36 0.27 -19.38
CA ALA A 55 1.62 0.23 -18.63
C ALA A 55 2.32 -1.11 -18.81
N ARG A 56 3.65 -1.09 -19.00
CA ARG A 56 4.50 -2.29 -18.99
C ARG A 56 5.34 -2.34 -17.72
N VAL A 57 5.55 -3.53 -17.18
CA VAL A 57 6.26 -3.78 -15.92
C VAL A 57 7.43 -4.74 -16.13
N PRO A 58 8.55 -4.31 -16.75
CA PRO A 58 9.63 -5.21 -17.16
C PRO A 58 10.26 -6.03 -16.03
N PHE A 59 10.22 -5.53 -14.80
CA PHE A 59 10.72 -6.27 -13.62
C PHE A 59 9.86 -7.50 -13.25
N LEU A 60 8.66 -7.62 -13.81
CA LEU A 60 7.76 -8.76 -13.62
C LEU A 60 7.74 -9.70 -14.83
N ASP A 61 8.71 -9.56 -15.74
CA ASP A 61 8.94 -10.57 -16.76
C ASP A 61 9.20 -11.95 -16.12
N HIS A 62 8.56 -13.00 -16.65
CA HIS A 62 8.58 -14.30 -16.01
C HIS A 62 9.99 -14.92 -16.01
N GLU A 63 10.79 -14.71 -17.06
CA GLU A 63 12.16 -15.22 -17.12
C GLU A 63 13.04 -14.53 -16.06
N LEU A 64 12.86 -13.22 -15.88
CA LEU A 64 13.58 -12.47 -14.85
C LEU A 64 13.18 -12.91 -13.44
N VAL A 65 11.88 -13.07 -13.18
CA VAL A 65 11.35 -13.50 -11.87
C VAL A 65 11.81 -14.93 -11.55
N GLU A 66 11.73 -15.85 -12.51
CA GLU A 66 12.22 -17.21 -12.37
C GLU A 66 13.72 -17.23 -12.08
N ALA A 67 14.54 -16.49 -12.84
CA ALA A 67 15.97 -16.37 -12.59
C ALA A 67 16.28 -15.81 -11.20
N ALA A 68 15.57 -14.74 -10.79
CA ALA A 68 15.74 -14.13 -9.48
C ALA A 68 15.33 -15.08 -8.33
N SER A 69 14.33 -15.94 -8.54
CA SER A 69 13.85 -16.89 -7.54
C SER A 69 14.93 -17.89 -7.11
N HIS A 70 15.80 -18.29 -8.05
CA HIS A 70 16.91 -19.23 -7.84
C HIS A 70 18.16 -18.61 -7.19
N LEU A 71 18.22 -17.28 -7.03
CA LEU A 71 19.38 -16.64 -6.40
C LEU A 71 19.50 -17.01 -4.92
N PRO A 72 20.73 -17.22 -4.40
CA PRO A 72 20.96 -17.38 -2.98
C PRO A 72 20.44 -16.20 -2.15
N ASP A 73 19.82 -16.47 -1.01
CA ASP A 73 19.22 -15.46 -0.13
C ASP A 73 20.19 -14.33 0.24
N ARG A 74 21.48 -14.63 0.44
CA ARG A 74 22.50 -13.62 0.74
C ARG A 74 22.61 -12.52 -0.33
N LEU A 75 22.38 -12.85 -1.60
CA LEU A 75 22.43 -11.88 -2.70
C LEU A 75 21.16 -11.04 -2.76
N LYS A 76 20.02 -11.64 -2.43
CA LYS A 76 18.72 -10.95 -2.34
C LYS A 76 18.71 -9.97 -1.17
N LEU A 77 19.31 -10.31 -0.03
CA LEU A 77 19.34 -9.46 1.17
C LEU A 77 20.46 -8.41 1.18
N ALA A 78 21.48 -8.56 0.32
CA ALA A 78 22.56 -7.59 0.21
C ALA A 78 22.01 -6.19 -0.16
N HIS A 79 22.68 -5.14 0.34
CA HIS A 79 22.28 -3.74 0.14
C HIS A 79 20.77 -3.49 0.37
N GLU A 80 20.25 -3.97 1.52
CA GLU A 80 18.85 -3.76 1.93
C GLU A 80 17.82 -4.26 0.90
N GLY A 81 18.10 -5.38 0.23
CA GLY A 81 17.18 -5.96 -0.74
C GLY A 81 17.47 -5.67 -2.21
N LYS A 82 18.51 -4.87 -2.51
CA LYS A 82 18.80 -4.40 -3.88
C LYS A 82 20.21 -4.75 -4.36
N GLY A 83 20.95 -5.62 -3.68
CA GLY A 83 22.37 -5.85 -3.93
C GLY A 83 22.70 -6.22 -5.37
N ILE A 84 22.12 -7.32 -5.87
CA ILE A 84 22.38 -7.77 -7.26
C ILE A 84 21.94 -6.73 -8.29
N LEU A 85 20.82 -6.04 -8.04
CA LEU A 85 20.30 -5.01 -8.94
C LEU A 85 21.20 -3.77 -8.96
N LYS A 86 21.75 -3.37 -7.80
CA LYS A 86 22.73 -2.28 -7.71
C LYS A 86 24.04 -2.65 -8.39
N SER A 87 24.54 -3.87 -8.19
CA SER A 87 25.75 -4.37 -8.86
C SER A 87 25.64 -4.22 -10.38
N ILE A 88 24.53 -4.69 -10.97
CA ILE A 88 24.27 -4.53 -12.41
C ILE A 88 24.11 -3.05 -12.79
N GLY A 89 23.44 -2.26 -11.94
CA GLY A 89 23.17 -0.85 -12.18
C GLY A 89 24.42 0.03 -12.27
N TYR A 90 25.50 -0.28 -11.56
CA TYR A 90 26.75 0.49 -11.62
C TYR A 90 27.43 0.42 -12.99
N ASP A 91 27.21 -0.65 -13.76
CA ASP A 91 27.74 -0.78 -15.11
C ASP A 91 26.92 -0.01 -16.16
N LEU A 92 25.71 0.43 -15.79
CA LEU A 92 24.72 1.00 -16.73
C LEU A 92 24.37 2.47 -16.44
N LEU A 93 24.48 2.91 -15.20
CA LEU A 93 24.01 4.22 -14.73
C LEU A 93 25.05 4.91 -13.85
N PRO A 94 25.03 6.27 -13.77
CA PRO A 94 25.88 7.00 -12.83
C PRO A 94 25.70 6.51 -11.39
N HIS A 95 26.80 6.43 -10.65
CA HIS A 95 26.80 5.97 -9.25
C HIS A 95 25.81 6.78 -8.39
N GLU A 96 25.72 8.09 -8.61
CA GLU A 96 24.76 8.97 -7.92
C GLU A 96 23.29 8.54 -8.06
N VAL A 97 22.92 7.89 -9.16
CA VAL A 97 21.57 7.34 -9.38
C VAL A 97 21.37 6.06 -8.57
N ILE A 98 22.39 5.19 -8.55
CA ILE A 98 22.35 3.88 -7.87
C ILE A 98 22.43 4.03 -6.35
N ASP A 99 23.25 4.98 -5.88
CA ASP A 99 23.50 5.27 -4.47
C ASP A 99 22.48 6.21 -3.84
N ARG A 100 21.59 6.79 -4.65
CA ARG A 100 20.51 7.63 -4.14
C ARG A 100 19.74 6.89 -3.03
N PRO A 101 19.53 7.52 -1.86
CA PRO A 101 18.70 6.95 -0.80
C PRO A 101 17.30 6.60 -1.30
N LYS A 102 16.70 5.55 -0.73
CA LYS A 102 15.34 5.12 -1.07
C LYS A 102 14.36 6.29 -0.86
N GLY A 103 13.84 6.81 -1.97
CA GLY A 103 12.75 7.78 -1.96
C GLY A 103 11.40 7.09 -1.86
N TYR A 104 10.48 7.69 -1.11
CA TYR A 104 9.06 7.32 -1.14
C TYR A 104 8.36 8.05 -2.31
N PHE A 105 7.19 7.57 -2.71
CA PHE A 105 6.29 8.25 -3.64
C PHE A 105 5.18 8.96 -2.84
N PRO A 106 5.42 10.19 -2.32
CA PRO A 106 4.40 10.86 -1.53
C PRO A 106 3.22 11.24 -2.42
N VAL A 107 2.02 11.12 -1.85
CA VAL A 107 0.82 11.80 -2.35
C VAL A 107 0.45 12.84 -1.29
N PRO A 108 1.05 14.05 -1.34
CA PRO A 108 0.95 15.04 -0.27
C PRO A 108 -0.49 15.39 0.12
N GLU A 109 -1.40 15.41 -0.84
CA GLU A 109 -2.81 15.77 -0.68
C GLU A 109 -3.53 14.80 0.27
N LEU A 110 -3.18 13.52 0.24
CA LEU A 110 -3.75 12.50 1.13
C LEU A 110 -3.18 12.58 2.55
N LYS A 111 -1.99 13.15 2.69
CA LYS A 111 -1.29 13.28 3.97
C LYS A 111 -1.60 14.60 4.67
N TYR A 112 -1.61 15.69 3.92
CA TYR A 112 -1.85 17.05 4.38
C TYR A 112 -3.15 17.54 3.74
N ILE A 113 -4.27 17.11 4.30
CA ILE A 113 -5.60 17.46 3.79
C ILE A 113 -5.85 18.95 4.07
N GLN A 114 -5.82 19.76 3.03
CA GLN A 114 -5.99 21.21 3.10
C GLN A 114 -6.59 21.76 1.82
N GLY A 115 -7.04 23.02 1.86
CA GLY A 115 -7.55 23.74 0.69
C GLY A 115 -8.68 22.98 -0.03
N PRO A 116 -8.68 22.92 -1.38
CA PRO A 116 -9.74 22.26 -2.14
C PRO A 116 -9.97 20.79 -1.78
N PHE A 117 -8.91 20.07 -1.37
CA PHE A 117 -9.03 18.67 -0.99
C PHE A 117 -9.72 18.48 0.37
N LEU A 118 -9.53 19.43 1.30
CA LEU A 118 -10.28 19.44 2.56
C LEU A 118 -11.77 19.68 2.30
N GLU A 119 -12.11 20.59 1.38
CA GLU A 119 -13.51 20.82 1.02
C GLU A 119 -14.15 19.60 0.35
N PHE A 120 -13.42 18.88 -0.50
CA PHE A 120 -13.86 17.58 -1.01
C PHE A 120 -14.17 16.59 0.13
N VAL A 121 -13.26 16.46 1.11
CA VAL A 121 -13.45 15.56 2.24
C VAL A 121 -14.64 15.97 3.12
N LYS A 122 -14.81 17.27 3.37
CA LYS A 122 -15.98 17.80 4.09
C LYS A 122 -17.27 17.44 3.38
N ASN A 123 -17.37 17.69 2.07
CA ASN A 123 -18.57 17.37 1.29
C ASN A 123 -18.91 15.88 1.33
N LEU A 124 -17.90 15.02 1.48
CA LEU A 124 -18.09 13.58 1.59
C LEU A 124 -18.61 13.14 2.98
N ILE A 125 -18.09 13.73 4.06
CA ILE A 125 -18.32 13.21 5.43
C ILE A 125 -19.21 14.09 6.32
N ASP A 126 -19.41 15.36 5.96
CA ASP A 126 -20.19 16.32 6.73
C ASP A 126 -21.72 16.13 6.63
N PRO A 127 -22.31 15.61 5.52
CA PRO A 127 -23.74 15.33 5.46
C PRO A 127 -24.24 14.50 6.64
N SER A 128 -25.47 14.75 7.09
CA SER A 128 -26.06 14.07 8.25
C SER A 128 -26.31 12.58 8.01
N ASP A 129 -26.43 12.19 6.74
CA ASP A 129 -26.60 10.82 6.27
C ASP A 129 -25.27 10.13 5.93
N ALA A 130 -24.13 10.79 6.13
CA ALA A 130 -22.82 10.17 5.98
C ALA A 130 -22.69 8.97 6.93
N LYS A 131 -22.39 7.80 6.37
CA LYS A 131 -22.46 6.52 7.11
C LYS A 131 -21.41 6.44 8.20
N ILE A 132 -20.30 7.14 8.00
CA ILE A 132 -19.22 7.28 8.97
C ILE A 132 -19.69 7.88 10.31
N ARG A 133 -20.78 8.66 10.31
CA ARG A 133 -21.33 9.29 11.53
C ARG A 133 -22.06 8.30 12.45
N SER A 134 -22.50 7.13 11.97
CA SER A 134 -22.98 6.06 12.83
C SER A 134 -21.84 5.20 13.37
N LEU A 135 -20.71 5.12 12.66
CA LEU A 135 -19.53 4.34 13.06
C LEU A 135 -18.61 5.08 14.05
N PHE A 136 -18.49 6.40 13.92
CA PHE A 136 -17.55 7.21 14.70
C PHE A 136 -18.26 8.33 15.45
N LYS A 137 -17.70 8.72 16.59
CA LYS A 137 -18.21 9.86 17.37
C LYS A 137 -18.15 11.13 16.52
N GLY A 138 -19.30 11.74 16.24
CA GLY A 138 -19.38 12.96 15.43
C GLY A 138 -18.50 14.10 15.96
N SER A 139 -18.37 14.24 17.28
CA SER A 139 -17.45 15.21 17.88
C SER A 139 -15.99 14.97 17.49
N HIS A 140 -15.55 13.71 17.38
CA HIS A 140 -14.20 13.39 16.95
C HIS A 140 -14.01 13.69 15.46
N ILE A 141 -15.00 13.39 14.61
CA ILE A 141 -14.96 13.75 13.18
C ILE A 141 -14.80 15.26 13.02
N ASN A 142 -15.60 16.04 13.76
CA ASN A 142 -15.54 17.50 13.70
C ASN A 142 -14.16 18.04 14.12
N THR A 143 -13.55 17.45 15.15
CA THR A 143 -12.16 17.76 15.55
C THR A 143 -11.17 17.49 14.42
N LEU A 144 -11.28 16.34 13.74
CA LEU A 144 -10.39 15.98 12.63
C LEU A 144 -10.57 16.89 11.41
N LEU A 145 -11.80 17.33 11.14
CA LEU A 145 -12.12 18.29 10.06
C LEU A 145 -11.61 19.70 10.34
N GLY A 146 -11.60 20.12 11.61
CA GLY A 146 -11.21 21.46 12.02
C GLY A 146 -9.70 21.71 11.93
N ASP A 147 -8.89 20.71 12.28
CA ASP A 147 -7.42 20.79 12.18
C ASP A 147 -6.81 19.42 11.77
N PRO A 148 -6.94 19.02 10.50
CA PRO A 148 -6.40 17.75 10.03
C PRO A 148 -4.89 17.57 10.30
N PRO A 149 -4.02 18.58 10.07
CA PRO A 149 -2.59 18.49 10.36
C PRO A 149 -2.23 18.14 11.81
N ALA A 150 -3.01 18.60 12.79
CA ALA A 150 -2.78 18.29 14.20
C ALA A 150 -3.09 16.82 14.59
N HIS A 151 -3.75 16.07 13.71
CA HIS A 151 -4.30 14.75 14.04
C HIS A 151 -3.76 13.62 13.14
N MET A 152 -2.44 13.49 13.10
CA MET A 152 -1.76 12.41 12.39
C MET A 152 -1.73 11.09 13.18
N THR A 153 -1.58 9.97 12.48
CA THR A 153 -1.24 8.67 13.08
C THR A 153 0.21 8.67 13.56
N PRO A 154 0.63 7.70 14.41
CA PRO A 154 2.04 7.58 14.82
C PRO A 154 3.01 7.45 13.65
N LEU A 155 2.57 6.84 12.54
CA LEU A 155 3.33 6.73 11.28
C LEU A 155 3.19 7.96 10.37
N ARG A 156 2.68 9.07 10.90
CA ARG A 156 2.47 10.35 10.20
C ARG A 156 1.51 10.28 9.01
N GLY A 157 0.55 9.37 9.02
CA GLY A 157 -0.56 9.34 8.07
C GLY A 157 -1.74 10.19 8.52
N SER A 158 -2.52 10.72 7.57
CA SER A 158 -3.74 11.47 7.90
C SER A 158 -4.82 10.54 8.45
N LYS A 159 -5.29 10.77 9.69
CA LYS A 159 -6.44 10.05 10.25
C LYS A 159 -7.71 10.39 9.48
N LEU A 160 -7.88 11.66 9.12
CA LEU A 160 -9.02 12.15 8.38
C LEU A 160 -9.13 11.46 7.00
N TRP A 161 -8.00 11.21 6.32
CA TRP A 161 -8.00 10.48 5.05
C TRP A 161 -8.56 9.06 5.20
N GLN A 162 -8.19 8.34 6.27
CA GLN A 162 -8.68 6.98 6.49
C GLN A 162 -10.20 6.95 6.65
N ILE A 163 -10.75 7.94 7.36
CA ILE A 163 -12.20 8.12 7.55
C ILE A 163 -12.87 8.47 6.22
N ALA A 164 -12.30 9.39 5.45
CA ALA A 164 -12.83 9.82 4.16
C ALA A 164 -12.86 8.66 3.14
N VAL A 165 -11.78 7.88 3.03
CA VAL A 165 -11.73 6.72 2.12
C VAL A 165 -12.79 5.68 2.49
N LEU A 166 -12.97 5.42 3.78
CA LEU A 166 -14.00 4.49 4.24
C LEU A 166 -15.40 5.00 3.89
N GLU A 167 -15.70 6.27 4.14
CA GLU A 167 -17.00 6.85 3.76
C GLU A 167 -17.25 6.76 2.26
N ASN A 168 -16.26 7.12 1.43
CA ASN A 168 -16.37 6.99 -0.02
C ASN A 168 -16.65 5.53 -0.45
N TRP A 169 -15.98 4.56 0.18
CA TRP A 169 -16.22 3.15 -0.11
C TRP A 169 -17.64 2.71 0.29
N LEU A 170 -18.09 3.10 1.49
CA LEU A 170 -19.41 2.79 2.03
C LEU A 170 -20.54 3.37 1.17
N GLN A 171 -20.38 4.59 0.65
CA GLN A 171 -21.33 5.20 -0.28
C GLN A 171 -21.34 4.46 -1.63
N ASN A 172 -20.17 4.25 -2.24
CA ASN A 172 -20.05 3.61 -3.56
C ASN A 172 -20.58 2.16 -3.57
N HIS A 173 -20.42 1.41 -2.48
CA HIS A 173 -20.89 0.03 -2.38
C HIS A 173 -22.27 -0.09 -1.72
N LYS A 174 -22.93 1.03 -1.40
CA LYS A 174 -24.26 1.08 -0.78
C LYS A 174 -24.37 0.22 0.49
N VAL A 175 -23.28 0.13 1.27
CA VAL A 175 -23.25 -0.67 2.50
C VAL A 175 -24.12 -0.01 3.56
N GLU A 176 -25.08 -0.74 4.12
CA GLU A 176 -25.85 -0.26 5.25
C GLU A 176 -25.05 -0.43 6.54
N VAL A 177 -25.05 0.61 7.37
CA VAL A 177 -24.40 0.58 8.68
C VAL A 177 -25.49 0.67 9.74
N GLN A 178 -25.60 -0.38 10.55
CA GLN A 178 -26.51 -0.47 11.69
C GLN A 178 -25.92 0.18 12.94
#